data_AF-H9ZUB2-F1
#
_entry.id   AF-H9ZUB2-F1
#
_cell.length_a   1.000
_cell.length_b   1.000
_cell.length_c   1.000
_cell.angle_alpha   90.00
_cell.angle_beta   90.00
_cell.angle_gamma   90.00
#
_symmetry.space_group_name_H-M   'P 1'
#
loop_
_entity.id
_entity.type
_entity.pdbx_description
1 polymer ?
#
loop_
_entity_poly.entity_id
_entity_poly.type
_entity_poly.pdbx_seq_one_letter_code
_entity_poly.pdbx_strand_id
1 'polypeptide(L)'
;MDPSKAFRIPSLEELPPRETPLRPTTPPLPEFTPTGEGVLPALDPKAAPTPPPERGPLSLQGELKRTRDQLEKLKVKLAQAEKARAEAVKERDKARQEAAVLRKQVEALTASHAALKQALEKAQEDLKILQEELETLKKEKGELETLRKERDEYFTRAARWEKAETLRERLQEPFPLEAFFRMLFVPYSELGPGPEARLLALIEGYRALLQGKEHPMLSRTNRELLSGEPEGIVLLGVERLLLDLAESPLPRWLKTHAWLAEAFLTREKLSSPREEA
;
A
#
# COMPACT_ATOMS: atom_id res chain seq x y z
N MET A 1 -9.67 -20.85 10.55
CA MET A 1 -9.55 -19.47 11.07
C MET A 1 -9.80 -18.55 9.89
N ASP A 2 -11.07 -18.17 9.68
CA ASP A 2 -11.51 -17.46 8.48
C ASP A 2 -11.05 -16.00 8.49
N PRO A 3 -10.53 -15.45 7.37
CA PRO A 3 -10.05 -14.07 7.28
C PRO A 3 -11.16 -13.01 7.17
N SER A 4 -12.43 -13.36 7.38
CA SER A 4 -13.59 -12.49 7.11
C SER A 4 -14.10 -11.67 8.30
N LYS A 5 -13.36 -11.57 9.40
CA LYS A 5 -13.70 -10.66 10.51
C LYS A 5 -12.91 -9.35 10.43
N ALA A 6 -13.16 -8.59 9.36
CA ALA A 6 -12.78 -7.19 9.32
C ALA A 6 -13.74 -6.37 10.20
N PHE A 7 -13.19 -5.56 11.10
CA PHE A 7 -13.90 -4.63 11.95
C PHE A 7 -14.70 -3.66 11.06
N ARG A 8 -16.02 -3.79 11.02
CA ARG A 8 -16.92 -2.94 10.22
C ARG A 8 -17.33 -1.74 11.09
N ILE A 9 -17.04 -0.53 10.64
CA ILE A 9 -17.55 0.71 11.25
C ILE A 9 -18.95 0.95 10.66
N PRO A 10 -20.03 0.94 11.46
CA PRO A 10 -21.38 1.17 10.94
C PRO A 10 -21.55 2.60 10.41
N SER A 11 -22.26 2.74 9.29
CA SER A 11 -22.62 4.02 8.69
C SER A 11 -23.73 4.72 9.49
N LEU A 12 -23.83 6.04 9.31
CA LEU A 12 -24.73 6.92 10.08
C LEU A 12 -26.23 6.57 9.99
N GLU A 13 -26.61 5.69 9.07
CA GLU A 13 -27.98 5.23 8.82
C GLU A 13 -28.35 3.96 9.60
N GLU A 14 -27.38 3.25 10.19
CA GLU A 14 -27.60 2.00 10.95
C GLU A 14 -27.75 2.22 12.48
N LEU A 15 -27.75 3.48 12.94
CA LEU A 15 -27.95 3.82 14.34
C LEU A 15 -29.45 3.81 14.70
N PRO A 16 -29.86 3.22 15.85
CA PRO A 16 -31.24 3.32 16.31
C PRO A 16 -31.62 4.81 16.50
N PRO A 17 -32.89 5.18 16.28
CA PRO A 17 -33.33 6.56 16.41
C PRO A 17 -32.99 7.07 17.82
N ARG A 18 -32.24 8.18 17.87
CA ARG A 18 -31.93 8.89 19.12
C ARG A 18 -33.25 9.26 19.79
N GLU A 19 -33.57 8.59 20.88
CA GLU A 19 -34.53 9.10 21.85
C GLU A 19 -34.02 10.48 22.29
N THR A 20 -34.74 11.51 21.89
CA THR A 20 -34.53 12.87 22.36
C THR A 20 -34.68 12.86 23.88
N PRO A 21 -33.67 13.30 24.65
CA PRO A 21 -33.88 13.50 26.07
C PRO A 21 -34.91 14.61 26.20
N LEU A 22 -36.06 14.23 26.76
CA LEU A 22 -37.12 15.12 27.21
C LEU A 22 -36.48 16.31 27.92
N ARG A 23 -36.82 17.53 27.47
CA ARG A 23 -36.57 18.77 28.20
C ARG A 23 -36.91 18.51 29.68
N PRO A 24 -36.06 18.88 30.64
CA PRO A 24 -36.49 18.92 32.03
C PRO A 24 -37.67 19.89 32.10
N THR A 25 -38.82 19.33 32.43
CA THR A 25 -40.04 20.03 32.78
C THR A 25 -39.67 21.09 33.82
N THR A 26 -40.00 22.34 33.52
CA THR A 26 -39.99 23.44 34.46
C THR A 26 -40.65 22.96 35.76
N PRO A 27 -39.99 23.01 36.93
CA PRO A 27 -40.69 22.72 38.17
C PRO A 27 -41.85 23.72 38.31
N PRO A 28 -43.07 23.29 38.68
CA PRO A 28 -44.16 24.22 38.86
C PRO A 28 -43.79 25.22 39.95
N LEU A 29 -44.09 26.49 39.71
CA LEU A 29 -44.04 27.53 40.72
C LEU A 29 -44.83 27.07 41.95
N PRO A 30 -44.35 27.28 43.18
CA PRO A 30 -45.16 27.00 44.36
C PRO A 30 -46.38 27.92 44.32
N GLU A 31 -47.56 27.31 44.10
CA GLU A 31 -48.84 27.94 44.37
C GLU A 31 -48.90 28.23 45.87
N PHE A 32 -48.83 29.51 46.21
CA PHE A 32 -49.20 29.98 47.54
C PHE A 32 -50.70 29.71 47.72
N THR A 33 -51.02 28.60 48.36
CA THR A 33 -52.33 28.45 49.00
C THR A 33 -52.33 29.35 50.25
N PRO A 34 -53.18 30.39 50.34
CA PRO A 34 -53.42 31.05 51.62
C PRO A 34 -54.09 30.01 52.51
N THR A 35 -53.30 29.36 53.36
CA THR A 35 -53.83 28.39 54.30
C THR A 35 -54.67 29.15 55.33
N GLY A 36 -55.98 28.94 55.26
CA GLY A 36 -56.87 28.79 56.40
C GLY A 36 -56.92 29.98 57.35
N GLU A 37 -57.92 30.83 57.11
CA GLU A 37 -58.78 31.44 58.12
C GLU A 37 -58.52 30.95 59.55
N GLY A 38 -57.67 31.69 60.26
CA GLY A 38 -57.67 31.70 61.71
C GLY A 38 -58.94 32.43 62.16
N VAL A 39 -59.97 31.63 62.47
CA VAL A 39 -61.21 31.98 63.15
C VAL A 39 -61.05 33.20 64.07
N LEU A 40 -61.70 34.30 63.72
CA LEU A 40 -62.01 35.37 64.66
C LEU A 40 -63.03 34.82 65.66
N PRO A 41 -62.76 34.76 66.98
CA PRO A 41 -63.81 34.44 67.93
C PRO A 41 -64.83 35.58 67.94
N ALA A 42 -66.10 35.21 67.71
CA ALA A 42 -67.27 36.05 67.84
C ALA A 42 -67.30 36.71 69.23
N LEU A 43 -67.44 38.04 69.25
CA LEU A 43 -67.78 38.79 70.46
C LEU A 43 -69.29 39.03 70.45
N ASP A 44 -70.00 38.10 71.08
CA ASP A 44 -71.38 38.33 71.49
C ASP A 44 -71.44 39.34 72.66
N PRO A 45 -72.44 40.24 72.69
CA PRO A 45 -72.46 41.40 73.56
C PRO A 45 -73.33 41.16 74.81
N LYS A 46 -72.75 40.72 75.93
CA LYS A 46 -73.35 40.97 77.25
C LYS A 46 -72.42 40.58 78.41
N ALA A 47 -71.66 41.55 78.91
CA ALA A 47 -71.31 41.67 80.33
C ALA A 47 -70.47 42.92 80.56
N ALA A 48 -71.06 43.91 81.22
CA ALA A 48 -70.34 44.87 82.05
C ALA A 48 -70.95 44.77 83.45
N PRO A 49 -70.28 45.21 84.54
CA PRO A 49 -68.86 45.52 84.71
C PRO A 49 -68.27 44.86 85.97
N THR A 50 -66.96 44.56 85.97
CA THR A 50 -66.15 44.57 87.21
C THR A 50 -64.66 44.66 86.85
N PRO A 51 -63.93 45.72 87.24
CA PRO A 51 -62.47 45.78 87.15
C PRO A 51 -61.87 45.01 88.33
N PRO A 52 -60.73 44.28 88.19
CA PRO A 52 -59.40 44.90 88.39
C PRO A 52 -58.25 44.09 87.72
N PRO A 53 -56.94 44.38 87.91
CA PRO A 53 -56.32 45.54 88.55
C PRO A 53 -55.45 46.35 87.58
N GLU A 54 -55.09 47.54 88.05
CA GLU A 54 -54.01 48.36 87.52
C GLU A 54 -52.76 47.50 87.26
N ARG A 55 -52.40 47.36 85.98
CA ARG A 55 -51.13 46.78 85.57
C ARG A 55 -50.04 47.75 86.00
N GLY A 56 -49.43 47.48 87.14
CA GLY A 56 -48.31 48.26 87.65
C GLY A 56 -47.14 48.33 86.65
N PRO A 57 -46.21 49.28 86.84
CA PRO A 57 -45.11 49.60 85.90
C PRO A 57 -44.13 48.44 85.59
N LEU A 58 -44.29 47.29 86.23
CA LEU A 58 -43.44 46.10 86.09
C LEU A 58 -43.81 45.22 84.87
N SER A 59 -45.07 45.20 84.41
CA SER A 59 -45.46 44.37 83.24
C SER A 59 -44.98 44.99 81.92
N LEU A 60 -44.99 46.31 81.81
CA LEU A 60 -44.45 47.07 80.68
C LEU A 60 -42.91 46.96 80.61
N GLN A 61 -42.23 46.88 81.75
CA GLN A 61 -40.78 46.62 81.79
C GLN A 61 -40.40 45.23 81.26
N GLY A 62 -41.21 44.21 81.52
CA GLY A 62 -41.00 42.85 80.98
C GLY A 62 -41.16 42.80 79.46
N GLU A 63 -42.14 43.52 78.92
CA GLU A 63 -42.37 43.65 77.48
C GLU A 63 -41.28 44.46 76.79
N LEU A 64 -40.82 45.57 77.38
CA LEU A 64 -39.68 46.35 76.88
C LEU A 64 -38.37 45.55 76.88
N LYS A 65 -38.15 44.69 77.88
CA LYS A 65 -37.00 43.77 77.89
C LYS A 65 -37.12 42.72 76.79
N ARG A 66 -38.31 42.13 76.58
CA ARG A 66 -38.55 41.16 75.49
C ARG A 66 -38.38 41.79 74.11
N THR A 67 -38.87 43.01 73.89
CA THR A 67 -38.68 43.72 72.62
C THR A 67 -37.24 44.13 72.42
N ARG A 68 -36.51 44.49 73.48
CA ARG A 68 -35.06 44.73 73.43
C ARG A 68 -34.29 43.45 73.09
N ASP A 69 -34.60 42.33 73.71
CA ASP A 69 -33.98 41.04 73.41
C ASP A 69 -34.32 40.55 71.99
N GLN A 70 -35.54 40.83 71.51
CA GLN A 70 -35.94 40.58 70.13
C GLN A 70 -35.19 41.48 69.14
N LEU A 71 -35.02 42.77 69.46
CA LEU A 71 -34.23 43.70 68.65
C LEU A 71 -32.76 43.28 68.59
N GLU A 72 -32.16 42.86 69.71
CA GLU A 72 -30.79 42.34 69.72
C GLU A 72 -30.67 41.04 68.91
N LYS A 73 -31.64 40.12 69.01
CA LYS A 73 -31.69 38.92 68.15
C LYS A 73 -31.85 39.26 66.67
N LEU A 74 -32.65 40.26 66.33
CA LEU A 74 -32.82 40.73 64.96
C LEU A 74 -31.56 41.42 64.43
N LYS A 75 -30.85 42.19 65.25
CA LYS A 75 -29.53 42.76 64.89
C LYS A 75 -28.50 41.68 64.62
N VAL A 76 -28.44 40.65 65.46
CA VAL A 76 -27.53 39.51 65.25
C VAL A 76 -27.87 38.75 63.95
N LYS A 77 -29.16 38.51 63.68
CA LYS A 77 -29.61 37.88 62.43
C LYS A 77 -29.32 38.74 61.20
N LEU A 78 -29.49 40.06 61.30
CA LEU A 78 -29.18 41.01 60.24
C LEU A 78 -27.67 41.02 59.95
N ALA A 79 -26.82 41.07 60.98
CA ALA A 79 -25.37 40.96 60.82
C ALA A 79 -24.93 39.61 60.22
N GLN A 80 -25.59 38.50 60.59
CA GLN A 80 -25.35 37.20 59.98
C GLN A 80 -25.79 37.15 58.51
N ALA A 81 -26.95 37.73 58.18
CA ALA A 81 -27.45 37.82 56.81
C ALA A 81 -26.57 38.73 55.93
N GLU A 82 -26.03 39.82 56.48
CA GLU A 82 -25.08 40.71 55.81
C GLU A 82 -23.75 40.00 55.54
N LYS A 83 -23.23 39.23 56.51
CA LYS A 83 -22.04 38.39 56.31
C LYS A 83 -22.27 37.33 55.23
N ALA A 84 -23.40 36.62 55.28
CA ALA A 84 -23.76 35.63 54.27
C ALA A 84 -23.94 36.26 52.87
N ARG A 85 -24.50 37.47 52.78
CA ARG A 85 -24.57 38.23 51.52
C ARG A 85 -23.19 38.62 51.01
N ALA A 86 -22.30 39.08 51.88
CA ALA A 86 -20.94 39.45 51.51
C ALA A 86 -20.14 38.23 51.00
N GLU A 87 -20.30 37.06 51.63
CA GLU A 87 -19.70 35.79 51.18
C GLU A 87 -20.29 35.33 49.84
N ALA A 88 -21.62 35.37 49.68
CA ALA A 88 -22.27 35.02 48.42
C ALA A 88 -21.85 35.93 47.25
N VAL A 89 -21.62 37.22 47.50
CA VAL A 89 -21.10 38.15 46.49
C VAL A 89 -19.67 37.78 46.09
N LYS A 90 -18.80 37.45 47.06
CA LYS A 90 -17.43 37.00 46.77
C LYS A 90 -17.41 35.73 45.92
N GLU A 91 -18.21 34.72 46.27
CA GLU A 91 -18.30 33.48 45.50
C GLU A 91 -18.88 33.71 44.09
N ARG A 92 -19.89 34.58 43.97
CA ARG A 92 -20.42 34.98 42.65
C ARG A 92 -19.35 35.66 41.80
N ASP A 93 -18.54 36.54 42.40
CA ASP A 93 -17.52 37.29 41.66
C ASP A 93 -16.34 36.38 41.27
N LYS A 94 -15.96 35.39 42.11
CA LYS A 94 -15.04 34.30 41.72
C LYS A 94 -15.58 33.46 40.57
N ALA A 95 -16.82 32.99 40.68
CA ALA A 95 -17.47 32.19 39.63
C ALA A 95 -17.57 32.98 38.31
N ARG A 96 -17.77 34.31 38.37
CA ARG A 96 -17.73 35.18 37.18
C ARG A 96 -16.33 35.27 36.56
N GLN A 97 -15.28 35.33 37.37
CA GLN A 97 -13.90 35.33 36.87
C GLN A 97 -13.55 33.99 36.22
N GLU A 98 -13.91 32.87 36.85
CA GLU A 98 -13.71 31.52 36.30
C GLU A 98 -14.49 31.33 34.99
N ALA A 99 -15.75 31.77 34.94
CA ALA A 99 -16.55 31.73 33.72
C ALA A 99 -15.94 32.58 32.59
N ALA A 100 -15.32 33.73 32.91
CA ALA A 100 -14.63 34.55 31.93
C ALA A 100 -13.36 33.87 31.38
N VAL A 101 -12.59 33.17 32.23
CA VAL A 101 -11.42 32.40 31.81
C VAL A 101 -11.84 31.23 30.92
N LEU A 102 -12.86 30.47 31.31
CA LEU A 102 -13.37 29.35 30.54
C LEU A 102 -13.91 29.79 29.17
N ARG A 103 -14.60 30.93 29.08
CA ARG A 103 -15.04 31.50 27.79
C ARG A 103 -13.86 31.78 26.87
N LYS A 104 -12.79 32.39 27.38
CA LYS A 104 -11.57 32.63 26.59
C LYS A 104 -10.91 31.33 26.12
N GLN A 105 -10.89 30.29 26.96
CA GLN A 105 -10.36 28.98 26.57
C GLN A 105 -11.21 28.31 25.49
N VAL A 106 -12.54 28.39 25.59
CA VAL A 106 -13.45 27.88 24.56
C VAL A 106 -13.24 28.64 23.25
N GLU A 107 -13.14 29.96 23.27
CA GLU A 107 -12.84 30.77 22.08
C GLU A 107 -11.50 30.41 21.44
N ALA A 108 -10.45 30.17 22.24
CA ALA A 108 -9.15 29.74 21.75
C ALA A 108 -9.23 28.33 21.11
N LEU A 109 -9.92 27.39 21.75
CA LEU A 109 -10.10 26.04 21.23
C LEU A 109 -10.92 26.02 19.95
N THR A 110 -12.00 26.79 19.87
CA THR A 110 -12.82 26.88 18.65
C THR A 110 -12.04 27.49 17.49
N ALA A 111 -11.22 28.52 17.75
CA ALA A 111 -10.32 29.09 16.75
C ALA A 111 -9.27 28.06 16.27
N SER A 112 -8.64 27.33 17.19
CA SER A 112 -7.68 26.28 16.82
C SER A 112 -8.31 25.15 16.00
N HIS A 113 -9.54 24.76 16.34
CA HIS A 113 -10.27 23.72 15.64
C HIS A 113 -10.67 24.16 14.24
N ALA A 114 -11.06 25.43 14.06
CA ALA A 114 -11.31 26.01 12.74
C ALA A 114 -10.04 26.03 11.87
N ALA A 115 -8.89 26.41 12.43
CA ALA A 115 -7.62 26.41 11.72
C ALA A 115 -7.19 24.98 11.33
N LEU A 116 -7.33 24.00 12.22
CA LEU A 116 -7.03 22.60 11.93
C LEU A 116 -7.94 22.02 10.84
N LYS A 117 -9.23 22.39 10.85
CA LYS A 117 -10.16 21.99 9.78
C LYS A 117 -9.73 22.52 8.42
N GLN A 118 -9.37 23.81 8.33
CA GLN A 118 -8.88 24.39 7.08
C GLN A 118 -7.57 23.75 6.62
N ALA A 119 -6.66 23.42 7.55
CA ALA A 119 -5.42 22.72 7.21
C ALA A 119 -5.69 21.30 6.69
N LEU A 120 -6.67 20.60 7.27
CA LEU A 120 -7.08 19.27 6.84
C LEU A 120 -7.74 19.30 5.46
N GLU A 121 -8.59 20.28 5.18
CA GLU A 121 -9.19 20.47 3.85
C GLU A 121 -8.12 20.71 2.78
N LYS A 122 -7.15 21.60 3.03
CA LYS A 122 -6.02 21.82 2.12
C LYS A 122 -5.19 20.57 1.89
N ALA A 123 -4.85 19.85 2.97
CA ALA A 123 -4.09 18.61 2.85
C ALA A 123 -4.86 17.54 2.04
N GLN A 124 -6.19 17.51 2.12
CA GLN A 124 -7.02 16.62 1.31
C GLN A 124 -7.04 17.03 -0.17
N GLU A 125 -7.02 18.33 -0.47
CA GLU A 125 -6.89 18.83 -1.85
C GLU A 125 -5.51 18.48 -2.43
N ASP A 126 -4.44 18.74 -1.69
CA ASP A 126 -3.07 18.39 -2.09
C ASP A 126 -2.96 16.87 -2.34
N LEU A 127 -3.52 16.04 -1.46
CA LEU A 127 -3.53 14.59 -1.65
C LEU A 127 -4.24 14.15 -2.93
N LYS A 128 -5.32 14.83 -3.33
CA LYS A 128 -5.99 14.52 -4.61
C LYS A 128 -5.11 14.88 -5.80
N ILE A 129 -4.48 16.05 -5.76
CA ILE A 129 -3.56 16.49 -6.82
C ILE A 129 -2.40 15.51 -6.95
N LEU A 130 -1.76 15.15 -5.84
CA LEU A 130 -0.67 14.16 -5.80
C LEU A 130 -1.12 12.78 -6.30
N GLN A 131 -2.36 12.35 -6.00
CA GLN A 131 -2.89 11.10 -6.53
C GLN A 131 -3.06 11.15 -8.06
N GLU A 132 -3.56 12.26 -8.59
CA GLU A 132 -3.70 12.46 -10.04
C GLU A 132 -2.33 12.45 -10.74
N GLU A 133 -1.34 13.17 -10.19
CA GLU A 133 0.05 13.17 -10.69
C GLU A 133 0.69 11.77 -10.64
N LEU A 134 0.39 10.99 -9.60
CA LEU A 134 0.91 9.63 -9.49
C LEU A 134 0.31 8.73 -10.57
N GLU A 135 -0.99 8.87 -10.86
CA GLU A 135 -1.65 8.12 -11.93
C GLU A 135 -1.17 8.54 -13.33
N THR A 136 -0.85 9.82 -13.58
CA THR A 136 -0.23 10.24 -14.84
C THR A 136 1.17 9.66 -15.00
N LEU A 137 2.02 9.75 -13.97
CA LEU A 137 3.37 9.18 -13.99
C LEU A 137 3.37 7.66 -14.17
N LYS A 138 2.38 6.95 -13.61
CA LYS A 138 2.21 5.50 -13.84
C LYS A 138 1.92 5.18 -15.30
N LYS A 139 1.07 5.98 -15.97
CA LYS A 139 0.76 5.81 -17.39
C LYS A 139 1.99 6.07 -18.25
N GLU A 140 2.68 7.19 -18.03
CA GLU A 140 3.92 7.53 -18.73
C GLU A 140 4.99 6.46 -18.56
N LYS A 141 5.15 5.93 -17.34
CA LYS A 141 6.06 4.81 -17.09
C LYS A 141 5.68 3.57 -17.90
N GLY A 142 4.39 3.24 -17.99
CA GLY A 142 3.90 2.13 -18.80
C GLY A 142 4.22 2.29 -20.28
N GLU A 143 4.02 3.48 -20.84
CA GLU A 143 4.35 3.82 -22.24
C GLU A 143 5.87 3.75 -22.51
N LEU A 144 6.69 4.22 -21.57
CA LEU A 144 8.14 4.11 -21.68
C LEU A 144 8.61 2.65 -21.63
N GLU A 145 7.96 1.80 -20.84
CA GLU A 145 8.27 0.37 -20.79
C GLU A 145 7.91 -0.35 -22.10
N THR A 146 6.80 0.03 -22.75
CA THR A 146 6.46 -0.52 -24.09
C THR A 146 7.44 -0.07 -25.14
N LEU A 147 7.78 1.24 -25.20
CA LEU A 147 8.78 1.76 -26.13
C LEU A 147 10.15 1.11 -25.92
N ARG A 148 10.52 0.82 -24.67
CA ARG A 148 11.76 0.11 -24.35
C ARG A 148 11.78 -1.29 -24.94
N LYS A 149 10.68 -2.04 -24.83
CA LYS A 149 10.55 -3.38 -25.40
C LYS A 149 10.63 -3.36 -26.92
N GLU A 150 9.88 -2.45 -27.56
CA GLU A 150 9.92 -2.27 -29.02
C GLU A 150 11.34 -1.96 -29.49
N ARG A 151 12.03 -1.04 -28.82
CA ARG A 151 13.43 -0.72 -29.12
C ARG A 151 14.33 -1.95 -28.98
N ASP A 152 14.19 -2.74 -27.93
CA ASP A 152 14.99 -3.95 -27.72
C ASP A 152 14.71 -5.00 -28.81
N GLU A 153 13.46 -5.12 -29.28
CA GLU A 153 13.08 -5.93 -30.44
C GLU A 153 13.71 -5.40 -31.75
N TYR A 154 13.74 -4.09 -31.96
CA TYR A 154 14.43 -3.50 -33.11
C TYR A 154 15.93 -3.79 -33.08
N PHE A 155 16.59 -3.67 -31.92
CA PHE A 155 18.02 -3.98 -31.79
C PHE A 155 18.31 -5.47 -32.04
N THR A 156 17.50 -6.37 -31.49
CA THR A 156 17.67 -7.81 -31.75
C THR A 156 17.46 -8.14 -33.23
N ARG A 157 16.48 -7.49 -33.90
CA ARG A 157 16.27 -7.63 -35.34
C ARG A 157 17.43 -7.08 -36.17
N ALA A 158 17.97 -5.92 -35.80
CA ALA A 158 19.11 -5.33 -36.48
C ALA A 158 20.37 -6.20 -36.35
N ALA A 159 20.65 -6.72 -35.15
CA ALA A 159 21.77 -7.65 -34.92
C ALA A 159 21.60 -8.96 -35.72
N ARG A 160 20.38 -9.47 -35.84
CA ARG A 160 20.08 -10.62 -36.72
C ARG A 160 20.34 -10.30 -38.19
N TRP A 161 19.98 -9.11 -38.64
CA TRP A 161 20.21 -8.67 -40.01
C TRP A 161 21.70 -8.49 -40.33
N GLU A 162 22.46 -7.88 -39.43
CA GLU A 162 23.92 -7.75 -39.58
C GLU A 162 24.59 -9.13 -39.71
N LYS A 163 24.23 -10.08 -38.84
CA LYS A 163 24.72 -11.47 -38.96
C LYS A 163 24.37 -12.08 -40.31
N ALA A 164 23.16 -11.85 -40.82
CA ALA A 164 22.75 -12.34 -42.13
C ALA A 164 23.64 -11.79 -43.25
N GLU A 165 23.92 -10.49 -43.22
CA GLU A 165 24.75 -9.84 -44.24
C GLU A 165 26.20 -10.34 -44.20
N THR A 166 26.80 -10.47 -43.01
CA THR A 166 28.17 -11.02 -42.88
C THR A 166 28.29 -12.46 -43.39
N LEU A 167 27.24 -13.28 -43.22
CA LEU A 167 27.22 -14.63 -43.78
C LEU A 167 27.03 -14.60 -45.30
N ARG A 168 26.19 -13.69 -45.81
CA ARG A 168 25.98 -13.51 -47.24
C ARG A 168 27.26 -13.09 -47.98
N GLU A 169 28.03 -12.16 -47.42
CA GLU A 169 29.30 -11.71 -48.01
C GLU A 169 30.34 -12.83 -48.16
N ARG A 170 30.24 -13.89 -47.35
CA ARG A 170 31.13 -15.06 -47.41
C ARG A 170 30.74 -16.07 -48.49
N LEU A 171 29.55 -15.96 -49.08
CA LEU A 171 29.08 -16.85 -50.12
C LEU A 171 29.66 -16.42 -51.47
N GLN A 172 30.13 -17.39 -52.26
CA GLN A 172 30.59 -17.12 -53.63
C GLN A 172 29.37 -16.90 -54.54
N GLU A 173 29.29 -15.76 -55.21
CA GLU A 173 28.25 -15.51 -56.21
C GLU A 173 28.50 -16.30 -57.51
N PRO A 174 27.46 -16.81 -58.19
CA PRO A 174 26.03 -16.68 -57.89
C PRO A 174 25.51 -17.81 -56.99
N PHE A 175 25.19 -17.48 -55.73
CA PHE A 175 24.51 -18.39 -54.80
C PHE A 175 23.03 -17.99 -54.68
N PRO A 176 22.06 -18.91 -54.86
CA PRO A 176 20.64 -18.57 -54.84
C PRO A 176 20.21 -18.03 -53.46
N LEU A 177 19.59 -16.85 -53.45
CA LEU A 177 19.24 -16.15 -52.22
C LEU A 177 18.21 -16.94 -51.40
N GLU A 178 17.34 -17.69 -52.06
CA GLU A 178 16.30 -18.51 -51.43
C GLU A 178 16.89 -19.66 -50.61
N ALA A 179 18.06 -20.18 -51.03
CA ALA A 179 18.74 -21.24 -50.29
C ALA A 179 19.26 -20.74 -48.94
N PHE A 180 19.51 -19.44 -48.78
CA PHE A 180 19.91 -18.84 -47.51
C PHE A 180 18.86 -19.00 -46.40
N PHE A 181 17.57 -19.02 -46.75
CA PHE A 181 16.46 -19.12 -45.80
C PHE A 181 15.97 -20.56 -45.55
N ARG A 182 16.51 -21.53 -46.30
CA ARG A 182 16.12 -22.95 -46.27
C ARG A 182 17.24 -23.86 -45.77
N MET A 183 18.50 -23.47 -45.99
CA MET A 183 19.68 -24.26 -45.63
C MET A 183 20.37 -23.70 -44.40
N LEU A 184 20.91 -24.57 -43.56
CA LEU A 184 21.71 -24.21 -42.39
C LEU A 184 23.18 -24.00 -42.79
N PHE A 185 23.70 -22.79 -42.60
CA PHE A 185 25.10 -22.45 -42.88
C PHE A 185 25.94 -22.59 -41.63
N VAL A 186 26.97 -23.44 -41.70
CA VAL A 186 27.85 -23.74 -40.57
C VAL A 186 29.28 -23.28 -40.90
N PRO A 187 29.78 -22.21 -40.25
CA PRO A 187 31.16 -21.77 -40.44
C PRO A 187 32.14 -22.67 -39.70
N TYR A 188 32.74 -23.63 -40.42
CA TYR A 188 33.60 -24.66 -39.83
C TYR A 188 34.80 -24.07 -39.08
N SER A 189 35.48 -23.10 -39.69
CA SER A 189 36.66 -22.43 -39.12
C SER A 189 36.38 -21.76 -37.78
N GLU A 190 35.13 -21.37 -37.53
CA GLU A 190 34.73 -20.70 -36.30
C GLU A 190 34.29 -21.67 -35.21
N LEU A 191 34.16 -22.98 -35.47
CA LEU A 191 33.61 -23.94 -34.49
C LEU A 191 34.51 -24.14 -33.26
N GLY A 192 35.81 -23.88 -33.38
CA GLY A 192 36.75 -24.04 -32.28
C GLY A 192 38.19 -23.65 -32.64
N PRO A 193 39.04 -23.45 -31.62
CA PRO A 193 40.41 -22.97 -31.81
C PRO A 193 41.31 -24.03 -32.47
N GLY A 194 41.05 -25.32 -32.25
CA GLY A 194 41.85 -26.44 -32.76
C GLY A 194 41.08 -27.38 -33.69
N PRO A 195 41.79 -28.25 -34.45
CA PRO A 195 41.18 -29.19 -35.39
C PRO A 195 40.22 -30.16 -34.70
N GLU A 196 40.65 -30.78 -33.59
CA GLU A 196 39.83 -31.71 -32.81
C GLU A 196 38.57 -31.03 -32.25
N ALA A 197 38.72 -29.82 -31.71
CA ALA A 197 37.59 -29.05 -31.18
C ALA A 197 36.56 -28.69 -32.28
N ARG A 198 37.02 -28.32 -33.48
CA ARG A 198 36.12 -28.03 -34.62
C ARG A 198 35.37 -29.29 -35.08
N LEU A 199 36.07 -30.42 -35.22
CA LEU A 199 35.46 -31.69 -35.60
C LEU A 199 34.43 -32.17 -34.57
N LEU A 200 34.77 -32.14 -33.28
CA LEU A 200 33.86 -32.50 -32.21
C LEU A 200 32.64 -31.58 -32.18
N ALA A 201 32.83 -30.26 -32.25
CA ALA A 201 31.74 -29.30 -32.26
C ALA A 201 30.81 -29.46 -33.47
N LEU A 202 31.35 -29.86 -34.64
CA LEU A 202 30.55 -30.17 -35.82
C LEU A 202 29.70 -31.43 -35.59
N ILE A 203 30.29 -32.51 -35.08
CA ILE A 203 29.60 -33.79 -34.83
C ILE A 203 28.55 -33.64 -33.74
N GLU A 204 28.91 -33.04 -32.60
CA GLU A 204 28.01 -32.82 -31.47
C GLU A 204 26.89 -31.84 -31.83
N GLY A 205 27.22 -30.77 -32.55
CA GLY A 205 26.22 -29.82 -33.03
C GLY A 205 25.26 -30.45 -34.05
N TYR A 206 25.74 -31.32 -34.94
CA TYR A 206 24.86 -32.07 -35.85
C TYR A 206 23.94 -33.03 -35.09
N ARG A 207 24.46 -33.76 -34.09
CA ARG A 207 23.63 -34.61 -33.23
C ARG A 207 22.60 -33.81 -32.44
N ALA A 208 22.99 -32.64 -31.92
CA ALA A 208 22.08 -31.76 -31.21
C ALA A 208 20.97 -31.23 -32.13
N LEU A 209 21.32 -30.84 -33.36
CA LEU A 209 20.35 -30.44 -34.39
C LEU A 209 19.31 -31.54 -34.63
N LEU A 210 19.76 -32.78 -34.86
CA LEU A 210 18.87 -33.93 -35.07
C LEU A 210 17.97 -34.24 -33.86
N GLN A 211 18.43 -33.92 -32.64
CA GLN A 211 17.68 -34.13 -31.41
C GLN A 211 16.82 -32.92 -31.02
N GLY A 212 16.82 -31.84 -31.82
CA GLY A 212 16.15 -30.58 -31.47
C GLY A 212 16.73 -29.91 -30.21
N LYS A 213 17.97 -30.21 -29.84
CA LYS A 213 18.65 -29.65 -28.66
C LYS A 213 19.50 -28.45 -29.04
N GLU A 214 19.65 -27.53 -28.10
CA GLU A 214 20.59 -26.42 -28.23
C GLU A 214 22.05 -26.89 -28.13
N HIS A 215 22.92 -26.26 -28.91
CA HIS A 215 24.36 -26.51 -28.91
C HIS A 215 25.12 -25.24 -29.30
N PRO A 216 26.31 -24.95 -28.73
CA PRO A 216 27.07 -23.74 -29.03
C PRO A 216 27.33 -23.51 -30.52
N MET A 217 27.54 -24.59 -31.30
CA MET A 217 27.69 -24.51 -32.76
C MET A 217 26.49 -23.82 -33.44
N LEU A 218 25.25 -24.10 -33.01
CA LEU A 218 24.04 -23.59 -33.65
C LEU A 218 23.91 -22.07 -33.51
N SER A 219 24.44 -21.49 -32.43
CA SER A 219 24.47 -20.03 -32.23
C SER A 219 25.33 -19.27 -33.25
N ARG A 220 26.23 -19.98 -33.95
CA ARG A 220 27.12 -19.44 -35.00
C ARG A 220 26.56 -19.62 -36.41
N THR A 221 25.35 -20.16 -36.53
CA THR A 221 24.70 -20.44 -37.82
C THR A 221 23.58 -19.43 -38.10
N ASN A 222 22.98 -19.51 -39.29
CA ASN A 222 21.77 -18.77 -39.64
C ASN A 222 20.46 -19.41 -39.11
N ARG A 223 20.51 -20.32 -38.13
CA ARG A 223 19.32 -21.05 -37.62
C ARG A 223 18.16 -20.14 -37.24
N GLU A 224 18.44 -18.98 -36.63
CA GLU A 224 17.42 -17.99 -36.24
C GLU A 224 16.72 -17.31 -37.43
N LEU A 225 17.30 -17.40 -38.63
CA LEU A 225 16.79 -16.79 -39.86
C LEU A 225 15.97 -17.78 -40.70
N LEU A 226 15.97 -19.07 -40.35
CA LEU A 226 15.25 -20.10 -41.09
C LEU A 226 13.75 -19.97 -40.86
N SER A 227 12.98 -20.22 -41.92
CA SER A 227 11.50 -20.18 -41.90
C SER A 227 10.86 -21.53 -41.53
N GLY A 228 11.62 -22.41 -40.88
CA GLY A 228 11.23 -23.78 -40.52
C GLY A 228 12.43 -24.66 -40.18
N GLU A 229 12.25 -25.98 -40.29
CA GLU A 229 13.37 -26.93 -40.20
C GLU A 229 14.29 -26.78 -41.43
N PRO A 230 15.62 -26.88 -41.25
CA PRO A 230 16.55 -26.77 -42.37
C PRO A 230 16.40 -27.96 -43.32
N GLU A 231 16.31 -27.68 -44.62
CA GLU A 231 16.26 -28.72 -45.66
C GLU A 231 17.62 -29.41 -45.87
N GLY A 232 18.69 -28.76 -45.42
CA GLY A 232 20.04 -29.30 -45.46
C GLY A 232 21.06 -28.37 -44.80
N ILE A 233 22.32 -28.78 -44.87
CA ILE A 233 23.44 -28.08 -44.23
C ILE A 233 24.49 -27.72 -45.28
N VAL A 234 24.92 -26.47 -45.26
CA VAL A 234 26.05 -25.96 -46.05
C VAL A 234 27.19 -25.68 -45.09
N LEU A 235 28.29 -26.40 -45.24
CA LEU A 235 29.51 -26.17 -44.47
C LEU A 235 30.36 -25.11 -45.18
N LEU A 236 30.65 -24.00 -44.51
CA LEU A 236 31.56 -22.97 -44.99
C LEU A 236 32.97 -23.25 -44.45
N GLY A 237 33.98 -23.19 -45.31
CA GLY A 237 35.36 -23.50 -44.95
C GLY A 237 35.71 -24.99 -45.08
N VAL A 238 35.18 -25.67 -46.11
CA VAL A 238 35.43 -27.09 -46.37
C VAL A 238 36.92 -27.38 -46.54
N GLU A 239 37.68 -26.46 -47.11
CA GLU A 239 39.13 -26.55 -47.23
C GLU A 239 39.80 -26.72 -45.86
N ARG A 240 39.33 -26.01 -44.82
CA ARG A 240 39.85 -26.14 -43.47
C ARG A 240 39.46 -27.47 -42.84
N LEU A 241 38.24 -27.95 -43.10
CA LEU A 241 37.82 -29.29 -42.69
C LEU A 241 38.73 -30.36 -43.31
N LEU A 242 39.00 -30.27 -44.61
CA LEU A 242 39.86 -31.24 -45.30
C LEU A 242 41.28 -31.23 -44.75
N LEU A 243 41.84 -30.06 -44.45
CA LEU A 243 43.15 -29.93 -43.79
C LEU A 243 43.15 -30.57 -42.40
N ASP A 244 42.16 -30.25 -41.57
CA ASP A 244 42.05 -30.81 -40.22
C ASP A 244 41.90 -32.34 -40.26
N LEU A 245 41.14 -32.88 -41.23
CA LEU A 245 40.98 -34.31 -41.42
C LEU A 245 42.28 -34.97 -41.90
N ALA A 246 43.03 -34.33 -42.80
CA ALA A 246 44.32 -34.83 -43.29
C ALA A 246 45.39 -34.88 -42.18
N GLU A 247 45.36 -33.91 -41.26
CA GLU A 247 46.27 -33.85 -40.10
C GLU A 247 45.80 -34.73 -38.93
N SER A 248 44.53 -35.16 -38.93
CA SER A 248 43.98 -35.98 -37.85
C SER A 248 44.47 -37.43 -37.92
N PRO A 249 44.50 -38.14 -36.78
CA PRO A 249 44.75 -39.59 -36.76
C PRO A 249 43.55 -40.40 -37.29
N LEU A 250 42.40 -39.77 -37.55
CA LEU A 250 41.14 -40.42 -37.92
C LEU A 250 41.23 -41.26 -39.21
N PRO A 251 41.81 -40.78 -40.33
CA PRO A 251 41.97 -41.59 -41.54
C PRO A 251 42.77 -42.86 -41.28
N ARG A 252 43.85 -42.75 -40.49
CA ARG A 252 44.68 -43.90 -40.10
C ARG A 252 43.89 -44.87 -39.23
N TRP A 253 43.18 -44.35 -38.24
CA TRP A 253 42.35 -45.15 -37.33
C TRP A 253 41.20 -45.86 -38.07
N LEU A 254 40.48 -45.16 -38.94
CA LEU A 254 39.39 -45.70 -39.76
C LEU A 254 39.90 -46.80 -40.69
N LYS A 255 41.04 -46.60 -41.34
CA LYS A 255 41.65 -47.63 -42.20
C LYS A 255 42.00 -48.87 -41.41
N THR A 256 42.59 -48.73 -40.21
CA THR A 256 42.89 -49.86 -39.33
C THR A 256 41.62 -50.55 -38.84
N HIS A 257 40.59 -49.81 -38.44
CA HIS A 257 39.34 -50.39 -37.96
C HIS A 257 38.53 -51.05 -39.07
N ALA A 258 38.49 -50.48 -40.27
CA ALA A 258 37.87 -51.10 -41.44
C ALA A 258 38.57 -52.42 -41.77
N TRP A 259 39.90 -52.43 -41.79
CA TRP A 259 40.69 -53.65 -42.01
C TRP A 259 40.44 -54.72 -40.94
N LEU A 260 40.37 -54.33 -39.65
CA LEU A 260 40.02 -55.25 -38.56
C LEU A 260 38.60 -55.79 -38.69
N ALA A 261 37.64 -54.96 -39.08
CA ALA A 261 36.25 -55.36 -39.30
C ALA A 261 36.13 -56.32 -40.50
N GLU A 262 36.83 -56.04 -41.61
CA GLU A 262 36.88 -56.92 -42.77
C GLU A 262 37.48 -58.27 -42.40
N ALA A 263 38.62 -58.31 -41.71
CA ALA A 263 39.24 -59.55 -41.26
C ALA A 263 38.33 -60.35 -40.32
N PHE A 264 37.58 -59.67 -39.45
CA PHE A 264 36.59 -60.31 -38.58
C PHE A 264 35.44 -60.94 -39.39
N LEU A 265 34.98 -60.26 -40.43
CA LEU A 265 33.90 -60.73 -41.31
C LEU A 265 34.36 -61.87 -42.24
N THR A 266 35.59 -61.82 -42.75
CA THR A 266 36.15 -62.83 -43.68
C THR A 266 36.73 -64.05 -42.96
N ARG A 267 36.93 -63.99 -41.63
CA ARG A 267 37.58 -65.03 -40.80
C ARG A 267 38.99 -65.41 -41.26
N GLU A 268 39.66 -64.54 -42.02
CA GLU A 268 41.03 -64.75 -42.45
C GLU A 268 42.02 -64.37 -41.33
N LYS A 269 43.18 -65.06 -41.29
CA LYS A 269 44.27 -64.69 -40.38
C LYS A 269 44.84 -63.35 -40.81
N LEU A 270 44.75 -62.36 -39.91
CA LEU A 270 45.30 -61.01 -40.06
C LEU A 270 46.78 -61.05 -40.47
N SER A 271 47.08 -60.72 -41.74
CA SER A 271 48.44 -60.40 -42.21
C SER A 271 48.60 -58.89 -42.25
N SER A 272 49.59 -58.36 -41.53
CA SER A 272 49.79 -56.92 -41.37
C SER A 272 50.09 -56.25 -42.73
N PRO A 273 49.42 -55.14 -43.09
CA PRO A 273 49.73 -54.38 -44.32
C PRO A 273 51.13 -53.76 -44.36
N ARG A 274 51.94 -53.92 -43.31
CA ARG A 274 53.36 -53.52 -43.28
C ARG A 274 54.31 -54.62 -43.76
N GLU A 275 53.83 -55.83 -44.00
CA GLU A 275 54.66 -56.96 -44.45
C GLU A 275 54.71 -57.08 -45.99
N GLU A 276 53.92 -56.29 -46.72
CA GLU A 276 53.86 -56.28 -48.19
C GLU A 276 54.44 -55.00 -48.85
N ALA A 277 55.16 -54.16 -48.10
CA ALA A 277 55.81 -52.95 -48.61
C ALA A 277 57.33 -52.96 -48.39
#